data_AF-Q9KAT3-F1
#
_entry.id   AF-Q9KAT3-F1
#
_cell.length_a   1.000
_cell.length_b   1.000
_cell.length_c   1.000
_cell.angle_alpha   90.00
_cell.angle_beta   90.00
_cell.angle_gamma   90.00
#
_symmetry.space_group_name_H-M   'P 1'
#
loop_
_entity.id
_entity.type
_entity.pdbx_description
1 polymer ?
#
loop_
_entity_poly.entity_id
_entity_poly.type
_entity_poly.pdbx_seq_one_letter_code
_entity_poly.pdbx_strand_id
1 'polypeptide(L)' 'MIHETWTTKETLKTVTCVHTDAKKFKVSGVLTPGKTYEVKNETEEFYFIVDNTGKVAGYFKEYFSNT' A
#
# COMPACT_ATOMS: atom_id res chain seq x y z
N MET A 1 16.90 -11.75 14.13
CA MET A 1 17.44 -10.73 13.21
C MET A 1 16.73 -10.85 11.85
N ILE A 2 15.42 -10.58 11.83
CA ILE A 2 14.54 -10.78 10.64
C ILE A 2 13.68 -9.51 10.43
N HIS A 3 14.05 -8.39 11.07
CA HIS A 3 13.25 -7.16 11.12
C HIS A 3 13.71 -6.11 10.09
N GLU A 4 14.82 -6.33 9.38
CA GLU A 4 15.49 -5.29 8.57
C GLU A 4 15.38 -5.48 7.05
N THR A 5 14.75 -6.55 6.56
CA THR A 5 14.78 -6.90 5.12
C THR A 5 13.54 -6.51 4.32
N TRP A 6 12.55 -5.84 4.92
CA TRP A 6 11.41 -5.31 4.15
C TRP A 6 11.77 -4.03 3.39
N THR A 7 12.71 -3.24 3.92
CA THR A 7 13.15 -1.96 3.32
C THR A 7 14.00 -2.15 2.07
N THR A 8 14.78 -3.24 2.00
CA THR A 8 15.64 -3.61 0.86
C THR A 8 14.95 -4.50 -0.17
N LYS A 9 13.70 -4.92 0.09
CA LYS A 9 12.98 -5.77 -0.85
C LYS A 9 12.58 -4.97 -2.09
N GLU A 10 12.91 -5.55 -3.24
CA GLU A 10 12.62 -5.00 -4.56
C GLU A 10 11.12 -4.69 -4.68
N THR A 11 10.79 -3.53 -5.23
CA THR A 11 9.41 -3.13 -5.40
C THR A 11 8.78 -4.04 -6.45
N LEU A 12 7.78 -4.84 -6.06
CA LEU A 12 7.13 -5.79 -6.98
C LEU A 12 6.38 -5.05 -8.09
N LYS A 13 5.66 -4.00 -7.72
CA LYS A 13 4.86 -3.18 -8.64
C LYS A 13 4.47 -1.86 -8.01
N THR A 14 4.03 -0.95 -8.85
CA THR A 14 3.44 0.32 -8.45
C THR A 14 1.95 0.29 -8.68
N VAL A 15 1.16 0.69 -7.68
CA VAL A 15 -0.31 0.72 -7.79
C VAL A 15 -0.81 2.12 -7.48
N THR A 16 -1.84 2.57 -8.19
CA THR A 16 -2.39 3.92 -7.99
C THR A 16 -3.63 3.82 -7.11
N CYS A 17 -3.63 4.57 -6.00
CA CYS A 17 -4.78 4.61 -5.12
C CYS A 17 -5.94 5.30 -5.85
N VAL A 18 -7.05 4.60 -6.03
CA VAL A 18 -8.25 5.15 -6.69
C VAL A 18 -9.21 5.78 -5.69
N HIS A 19 -9.38 5.14 -4.54
CA HIS A 19 -10.19 5.66 -3.45
C HIS A 19 -9.65 5.16 -2.11
N THR A 20 -9.87 5.95 -1.07
CA THR A 20 -9.51 5.61 0.32
C THR A 20 -10.78 5.41 1.16
N ASP A 21 -11.81 4.84 0.55
CA ASP A 21 -13.14 4.67 1.16
C ASP A 21 -13.12 3.56 2.22
N ALA A 22 -12.48 3.85 3.35
CA ALA A 22 -12.56 2.99 4.52
C ALA A 22 -13.75 3.47 5.36
N LYS A 23 -14.87 2.75 5.28
CA LYS A 23 -16.08 2.97 6.09
C LYS A 23 -15.83 2.98 7.62
N LYS A 24 -14.66 2.50 8.09
CA LYS A 24 -14.41 2.20 9.50
C LYS A 24 -13.19 2.89 10.11
N PHE A 25 -12.21 3.34 9.31
CA PHE A 25 -10.97 3.94 9.83
C PHE A 25 -10.53 5.13 8.98
N LYS A 26 -10.12 6.22 9.63
CA LYS A 26 -9.69 7.46 8.98
C LYS A 26 -8.35 7.23 8.26
N VAL A 27 -8.39 6.91 6.96
CA VAL A 27 -7.20 6.74 6.10
C VAL A 27 -6.53 8.08 5.75
N SER A 28 -7.10 9.21 6.21
CA SER A 28 -6.79 10.58 5.78
C SER A 28 -5.32 11.03 5.95
N GLY A 29 -4.45 10.23 6.56
CA GLY A 29 -3.01 10.51 6.65
C GLY A 29 -2.12 9.55 5.86
N VAL A 30 -2.58 8.33 5.56
CA VAL A 30 -1.70 7.25 5.09
C VAL A 30 -1.84 6.98 3.60
N LEU A 31 -3.03 7.13 3.02
CA LEU A 31 -3.27 7.01 1.59
C LEU A 31 -3.90 8.28 1.02
N THR A 32 -3.50 8.59 -0.21
CA THR A 32 -3.97 9.73 -0.98
C THR A 32 -4.49 9.22 -2.32
N PRO A 33 -5.78 9.37 -2.63
CA PRO A 33 -6.31 8.99 -3.92
C PRO A 33 -5.64 9.82 -5.03
N GLY A 34 -5.29 9.17 -6.14
CA GLY A 34 -4.51 9.73 -7.24
C GLY A 34 -2.98 9.63 -7.07
N LYS A 35 -2.48 9.18 -5.91
CA LYS A 35 -1.05 8.95 -5.69
C LYS A 35 -0.69 7.49 -5.98
N THR A 36 0.49 7.29 -6.55
CA THR A 36 1.07 5.98 -6.80
C THR A 36 1.87 5.51 -5.58
N TYR A 37 1.75 4.23 -5.27
CA TYR A 37 2.37 3.58 -4.12
C TYR A 37 3.15 2.34 -4.56
N GLU A 38 4.28 2.12 -3.90
CA GLU A 38 5.18 1.00 -4.15
C GLU A 38 4.74 -0.24 -3.36
N VAL A 39 4.34 -1.30 -4.06
CA VAL A 39 3.96 -2.59 -3.49
C VAL A 39 5.23 -3.38 -3.16
N LYS A 40 5.41 -3.67 -1.88
CA LYS A 40 6.51 -4.50 -1.37
C LYS A 40 6.11 -5.97 -1.22
N ASN A 41 4.81 -6.25 -1.09
CA ASN A 41 4.27 -7.61 -1.09
C ASN A 41 2.80 -7.61 -1.47
N GLU A 42 2.29 -8.71 -2.00
CA GLU A 42 0.85 -8.91 -2.21
C GLU A 42 0.42 -10.30 -1.74
N THR A 43 -0.80 -10.39 -1.23
CA THR A 43 -1.51 -11.66 -1.02
C THR A 43 -2.65 -11.74 -2.02
N GLU A 44 -3.53 -12.74 -1.93
CA GLU A 44 -4.69 -12.86 -2.82
C GLU A 44 -5.57 -11.60 -2.76
N GLU A 45 -5.82 -11.05 -1.56
CA GLU A 45 -6.80 -9.98 -1.34
C GLU A 45 -6.17 -8.62 -0.92
N PHE A 46 -4.89 -8.60 -0.54
CA PHE A 46 -4.25 -7.40 0.01
C PHE A 46 -2.94 -7.03 -0.70
N TYR A 47 -2.70 -5.72 -0.83
CA TYR A 47 -1.42 -5.11 -1.17
C TYR A 47 -0.75 -4.55 0.08
N PHE A 48 0.50 -4.95 0.30
CA PHE A 48 1.39 -4.35 1.27
C PHE A 48 2.22 -3.28 0.57
N ILE A 49 1.86 -2.03 0.80
CA ILE A 49 2.51 -0.88 0.18
C ILE A 49 3.17 0.01 1.23
N VAL A 50 4.15 0.78 0.78
CA VAL A 50 4.75 1.84 1.60
C VAL A 50 3.79 3.04 1.58
N ASP A 51 3.12 3.29 2.70
CA ASP A 51 2.17 4.40 2.82
C ASP A 51 2.89 5.75 2.99
N ASN A 52 2.14 6.86 3.04
CA ASN A 52 2.71 8.21 3.16
C ASN A 52 3.60 8.41 4.41
N THR A 53 3.46 7.57 5.44
CA THR A 53 4.29 7.59 6.65
C THR A 53 5.62 6.85 6.49
N GLY A 54 5.89 6.25 5.33
CA GLY A 54 7.09 5.46 5.07
C GLY A 54 7.07 4.07 5.74
N LYS A 55 5.91 3.64 6.22
CA LYS A 55 5.70 2.30 6.81
C LYS A 55 5.04 1.38 5.79
N VAL A 56 5.28 0.08 5.93
CA VAL A 56 4.58 -0.92 5.12
C VAL A 56 3.29 -1.29 5.83
N ALA A 57 2.16 -1.04 5.17
CA ALA A 57 0.83 -1.41 5.66
C ALA A 57 0.05 -2.18 4.60
N GLY A 58 -0.82 -3.09 5.06
CA GLY A 58 -1.67 -3.92 4.21
C GLY A 58 -3.00 -3.24 3.92
N TYR A 59 -3.36 -3.15 2.64
CA TYR A 59 -4.58 -2.53 2.15
C TYR A 59 -5.26 -3.43 1.13
N PHE A 60 -6.59 -3.39 1.02
CA PHE A 60 -7.30 -4.19 0.02
C PHE A 60 -6.94 -3.77 -1.41
N LYS A 61 -6.83 -4.75 -2.31
CA LYS A 61 -6.52 -4.49 -3.73
C LYS A 61 -7.55 -3.58 -4.40
N GLU A 62 -8.80 -3.64 -3.95
CA GLU A 62 -9.92 -2.84 -4.45
C GLU A 62 -9.67 -1.33 -4.35
N TYR A 63 -8.89 -0.88 -3.36
CA TYR A 63 -8.51 0.54 -3.20
C TYR A 63 -7.54 1.03 -4.27
N PHE A 64 -6.96 0.13 -5.05
CA PHE A 64 -5.95 0.45 -6.04
C PHE A 64 -6.39 -0.04 -7.42
N SER A 65 -6.14 0.80 -8.42
CA SER A 65 -6.25 0.38 -9.80
C SER A 65 -4.86 0.07 -10.33
N ASN A 66 -4.75 -1.06 -11.01
CA ASN A 66 -3.59 -1.40 -11.82
C ASN A 66 -3.89 -0.88 -13.22
N THR A 67 -3.23 0.19 -13.63
CA THR A 67 -3.33 0.72 -15.00
C THR A 67 -2.12 0.27 -15.80
#